data_AF-A0A529K7C7-F1
#
_entry.id   AF-A0A529K7C7-F1
#
_cell.length_a   1.000
_cell.length_b   1.000
_cell.length_c   1.000
_cell.angle_alpha   90.00
_cell.angle_beta   90.00
_cell.angle_gamma   90.00
#
_symmetry.space_group_name_H-M   'P 1'
#
loop_
_entity.id
_entity.type
_entity.pdbx_description
1 polymer ?
#
loop_
_entity_poly.entity_id
_entity_poly.type
_entity_poly.pdbx_seq_one_letter_code
_entity_poly.pdbx_strand_id
1 'polypeptide(L)'
;MPASPSTDNYFQGTGYALWTPTGGVQRDLGNIVECELTPSQDKLEHRKTRGGSKKTDFTQYNNQAMQIRIVLDEITAENLQLLLMSSDPVTATDGTKTIRLMSESVISGALEFIGDNTQGNKVH
;
A
#
# COMPACT_ATOMS: atom_id res chain seq x y z
N MET A 1 -7.94 24.35 -3.40
CA MET A 1 -6.48 24.48 -3.56
C MET A 1 -6.13 25.96 -3.51
N PRO A 2 -5.40 26.44 -2.49
CA PRO A 2 -4.96 27.83 -2.44
C PRO A 2 -4.02 28.14 -3.62
N ALA A 3 -4.18 29.32 -4.22
CA ALA A 3 -3.38 29.75 -5.36
C ALA A 3 -1.93 30.01 -4.94
N SER A 4 -0.97 29.53 -5.74
CA SER A 4 0.46 29.67 -5.44
C SER A 4 0.91 31.13 -5.36
N PRO A 5 1.86 31.47 -4.48
CA PRO A 5 2.49 30.61 -3.47
C PRO A 5 1.75 30.63 -2.12
N SER A 6 1.47 29.46 -1.53
CA SER A 6 0.98 29.31 -0.16
C SER A 6 1.76 28.20 0.55
N THR A 7 2.13 28.42 1.81
CA THR A 7 2.78 27.44 2.67
C THR A 7 1.87 26.24 2.98
N ASP A 8 0.55 26.39 2.83
CA ASP A 8 -0.44 25.32 2.99
C ASP A 8 -0.40 24.29 1.85
N ASN A 9 0.34 24.57 0.77
CA ASN A 9 0.58 23.61 -0.31
C ASN A 9 1.85 22.76 -0.07
N TYR A 10 2.61 23.00 1.01
CA TYR A 10 3.75 22.14 1.33
C TYR A 10 3.26 20.77 1.78
N PHE A 11 3.82 19.73 1.17
CA PHE A 11 3.65 18.36 1.62
C PHE A 11 4.90 17.96 2.39
N GLN A 12 4.74 17.70 3.68
CA GLN A 12 5.75 16.99 4.46
C GLN A 12 5.35 15.51 4.47
N GLY A 13 6.27 14.60 4.21
CA GLY A 13 5.96 13.17 4.10
C GLY A 13 5.91 12.46 5.45
N THR A 14 5.40 13.11 6.50
CA THR A 14 5.40 12.56 7.86
C THR A 14 4.06 11.92 8.18
N GLY A 15 4.09 10.71 8.73
CA GLY A 15 2.89 9.97 9.08
C GLY A 15 3.21 8.56 9.56
N TYR A 16 2.16 7.82 9.89
CA TYR A 16 2.21 6.42 10.28
C TYR A 16 1.17 5.63 9.50
N ALA A 17 1.35 4.31 9.39
CA ALA A 17 0.40 3.45 8.70
C ALA A 17 -0.15 2.39 9.65
N LEU A 18 -1.46 2.17 9.50
CA LEU A 18 -2.20 1.20 10.27
C LEU A 18 -2.59 0.05 9.33
N TRP A 19 -2.38 -1.17 9.79
CA TRP A 19 -2.77 -2.38 9.07
C TRP A 19 -3.86 -3.11 9.83
N THR A 20 -4.94 -3.45 9.12
CA THR A 20 -6.05 -4.25 9.66
C THR A 20 -6.24 -5.49 8.80
N PRO A 21 -5.82 -6.68 9.25
CA PRO A 21 -6.07 -7.91 8.51
C PRO A 21 -7.57 -8.23 8.48
N THR A 22 -8.04 -8.91 7.42
CA THR A 22 -9.45 -9.28 7.30
C THR A 22 -9.90 -10.12 8.51
N GLY A 23 -10.86 -9.60 9.29
CA GLY A 23 -11.38 -10.27 10.49
C GLY A 23 -10.48 -10.19 11.72
N GLY A 24 -9.35 -9.47 11.65
CA GLY A 24 -8.48 -9.22 12.80
C GLY A 24 -8.57 -7.79 13.33
N VAL A 25 -7.61 -7.42 14.15
CA VAL A 25 -7.55 -6.12 14.83
C VAL A 25 -6.54 -5.20 14.15
N GLN A 26 -6.85 -3.91 14.09
CA GLN A 26 -5.97 -2.87 13.58
C GLN A 26 -4.69 -2.80 14.41
N ARG A 27 -3.54 -2.70 13.73
CA ARG A 27 -2.21 -2.57 14.34
C ARG A 27 -1.42 -1.43 13.69
N ASP A 28 -0.59 -0.79 14.49
CA ASP A 28 0.36 0.22 14.02
C ASP A 28 1.59 -0.49 13.44
N LEU A 29 2.02 -0.07 12.25
CA LEU A 29 3.23 -0.57 11.60
C LEU A 29 4.50 0.10 12.12
N GLY A 30 4.36 1.16 12.92
CA GLY A 30 5.47 1.92 13.48
C GLY A 30 6.05 2.92 12.49
N ASN A 31 7.32 3.27 12.70
CA ASN A 31 7.99 4.28 11.89
C ASN A 31 8.23 3.81 10.45
N ILE A 32 7.79 4.62 9.48
CA ILE A 32 7.95 4.38 8.04
C ILE A 32 9.01 5.33 7.51
N VAL A 33 10.08 4.77 6.95
CA VAL A 33 11.18 5.54 6.34
C VAL A 33 10.82 5.98 4.93
N GLU A 34 10.15 5.10 4.18
CA GLU A 34 9.80 5.35 2.78
C GLU A 34 8.48 4.66 2.44
N CYS A 35 7.61 5.34 1.70
CA CYS A 35 6.38 4.78 1.15
C CYS A 35 6.23 5.23 -0.30
N GLU A 36 6.02 4.26 -1.20
CA GLU A 36 5.84 4.49 -2.62
C GLU A 36 4.60 3.75 -3.11
N LEU A 37 3.70 4.46 -3.79
CA LEU A 37 2.54 3.88 -4.44
C LEU A 37 2.70 3.98 -5.96
N THR A 38 2.77 2.83 -6.62
CA THR A 38 2.85 2.73 -8.08
C THR A 38 1.55 2.14 -8.61
N PRO A 39 0.63 2.96 -9.14
CA PRO A 39 -0.53 2.44 -9.85
C PRO A 39 -0.08 1.86 -11.21
N SER A 40 -0.48 0.62 -11.49
CA SER A 40 -0.30 -0.05 -12.77
C SER A 40 -1.66 -0.27 -13.43
N GLN A 41 -1.79 0.12 -14.69
CA GLN A 41 -3.01 -0.11 -15.47
C GLN A 41 -2.66 -0.83 -16.76
N ASP A 42 -3.14 -2.06 -16.89
CA ASP A 42 -3.01 -2.82 -18.13
C ASP A 42 -4.20 -2.51 -19.04
N LYS A 43 -3.89 -1.91 -20.20
CA LYS A 43 -4.85 -1.53 -21.22
C LYS A 43 -4.75 -2.51 -22.41
N LEU A 44 -5.86 -3.18 -22.72
CA LEU A 44 -5.97 -3.96 -23.94
C LEU A 44 -6.62 -3.06 -25.01
N GLU A 45 -5.83 -2.67 -26.01
CA GLU A 45 -6.31 -1.88 -27.15
C GLU A 45 -6.60 -2.77 -28.35
N HIS A 46 -7.83 -2.68 -28.88
CA HIS A 46 -8.17 -3.30 -30.14
C HIS A 46 -7.94 -2.29 -31.29
N ARG A 47 -7.04 -2.65 -32.19
CA ARG A 47 -6.66 -1.84 -33.36
C ARG A 47 -7.24 -2.46 -34.63
N LYS A 48 -8.11 -1.72 -35.33
CA LYS A 48 -8.64 -2.16 -36.64
C LYS A 48 -7.52 -2.15 -37.70
N THR A 49 -7.37 -3.26 -38.43
CA THR A 49 -6.35 -3.43 -39.48
C THR A 49 -6.87 -3.16 -40.89
N ARG A 50 -8.19 -2.93 -41.07
CA ARG A 50 -8.80 -2.74 -42.38
C ARG A 50 -8.99 -1.24 -42.66
N GLY A 51 -8.08 -0.67 -43.45
CA GLY A 51 -8.20 0.69 -43.99
C GLY A 51 -7.18 1.70 -43.45
N GLY A 52 -5.88 1.48 -43.69
CA GLY A 52 -4.80 2.49 -43.79
C GLY A 52 -4.47 3.37 -42.57
N SER A 53 -5.39 3.55 -41.62
CA SER A 53 -5.25 4.42 -40.46
C SER A 53 -5.41 3.58 -39.22
N LYS A 54 -4.31 3.37 -38.49
CA LYS A 54 -4.27 2.54 -37.29
C LYS A 54 -4.90 3.25 -36.08
N LYS A 55 -6.18 3.61 -36.19
CA LYS A 55 -6.97 4.23 -35.11
C LYS A 55 -7.39 3.15 -34.11
N THR A 56 -7.19 3.43 -32.82
CA THR A 56 -7.68 2.61 -31.71
C THR A 56 -9.21 2.70 -31.70
N ASP A 57 -9.89 1.57 -31.88
CA ASP A 57 -11.36 1.51 -32.01
C ASP A 57 -12.02 1.14 -30.67
N PHE A 58 -11.31 0.38 -29.83
CA PHE A 58 -11.78 -0.02 -28.51
C PHE A 58 -10.63 -0.11 -27.51
N THR A 59 -10.92 0.34 -26.29
CA THR A 59 -10.02 0.35 -25.15
C THR A 59 -10.73 -0.39 -24.02
N GLN A 60 -10.14 -1.48 -23.54
CA GLN A 60 -10.60 -2.16 -22.32
C GLN A 60 -9.50 -2.09 -21.26
N TYR A 61 -9.85 -1.56 -20.09
CA TYR A 61 -8.99 -1.64 -18.90
C TYR A 61 -9.19 -3.03 -18.29
N ASN A 62 -8.19 -3.90 -18.38
CA ASN A 62 -8.34 -5.32 -18.03
C ASN A 62 -7.93 -5.60 -16.58
N ASN A 63 -6.85 -4.96 -16.11
CA ASN A 63 -6.38 -5.04 -14.73
C ASN A 63 -5.96 -3.66 -14.24
N GLN A 64 -6.59 -3.19 -13.18
CA GLN A 64 -6.09 -2.10 -12.36
C GLN A 64 -5.40 -2.75 -11.16
N ALA A 65 -4.08 -2.66 -11.10
CA ALA A 65 -3.28 -3.13 -9.98
C ALA A 65 -2.61 -1.92 -9.33
N MET A 66 -2.45 -1.92 -8.02
CA MET A 66 -1.68 -0.90 -7.32
C MET A 66 -0.61 -1.62 -6.52
N GLN A 67 0.65 -1.28 -6.77
CA GLN A 67 1.77 -1.75 -5.98
C GLN A 67 2.07 -0.72 -4.90
N ILE A 68 2.14 -1.16 -3.64
CA ILE A 68 2.57 -0.34 -2.51
C ILE A 68 3.89 -0.93 -2.00
N ARG A 69 4.92 -0.09 -1.90
CA ARG A 69 6.20 -0.41 -1.27
C ARG A 69 6.36 0.44 -0.02
N ILE A 70 6.55 -0.21 1.13
CA ILE A 70 6.76 0.45 2.42
C ILE A 70 8.06 -0.07 3.01
N VAL A 71 8.92 0.83 3.45
CA VAL A 71 10.14 0.53 4.19
C VAL A 71 9.91 0.92 5.64
N LEU A 72 9.78 -0.10 6.49
CA LEU A 72 9.60 0.03 7.93
C LEU A 72 10.97 0.03 8.62
N ASP A 73 11.15 0.88 9.63
CA ASP A 73 12.33 0.87 10.49
C ASP A 73 12.19 -0.17 11.61
N GLU A 74 10.95 -0.44 12.04
CA GLU A 74 10.68 -1.27 13.21
C GLU A 74 10.42 -2.74 12.83
N ILE A 75 11.37 -3.60 13.19
CA ILE A 75 11.29 -5.06 12.97
C ILE A 75 10.59 -5.70 14.17
N THR A 76 9.26 -5.72 14.15
CA THR A 76 8.41 -6.51 15.06
C THR A 76 7.99 -7.83 14.41
N ALA A 77 7.59 -8.82 15.20
CA ALA A 77 7.08 -10.08 14.67
C ALA A 77 5.81 -9.88 13.82
N GLU A 78 4.99 -8.90 14.22
CA GLU A 78 3.74 -8.48 13.57
C GLU A 78 3.95 -7.79 12.21
N ASN A 79 5.09 -7.11 12.03
CA ASN A 79 5.48 -6.52 10.76
C ASN A 79 6.15 -7.57 9.87
N LEU A 80 7.02 -8.40 10.46
CA LEU A 80 7.78 -9.41 9.74
C LEU A 80 6.89 -10.49 9.13
N GLN A 81 5.75 -10.82 9.74
CA GLN A 81 4.80 -11.76 9.16
C GLN A 81 4.18 -11.28 7.83
N LEU A 82 4.02 -9.96 7.63
CA LEU A 82 3.51 -9.41 6.37
C LEU A 82 4.49 -9.67 5.23
N LEU A 83 5.78 -9.49 5.51
CA LEU A 83 6.85 -9.80 4.55
C LEU A 83 6.94 -11.31 4.27
N LEU A 84 6.74 -12.14 5.29
CA LEU A 84 6.93 -13.59 5.21
C LEU A 84 5.66 -14.37 4.84
N MET A 85 4.59 -13.69 4.43
CA MET A 85 3.32 -14.30 4.04
C MET A 85 2.78 -15.27 5.11
N SER A 86 2.76 -14.81 6.36
CA SER A 86 2.37 -15.62 7.52
C SER A 86 1.07 -15.12 8.16
N SER A 87 0.36 -16.04 8.84
CA SER A 87 -0.72 -15.71 9.76
C SER A 87 -0.16 -15.23 11.12
N ASP A 88 -1.04 -14.73 12.00
CA ASP A 88 -0.64 -14.09 13.24
C ASP A 88 0.33 -14.94 14.09
N PRO A 89 1.34 -14.33 14.74
CA PRO A 89 2.44 -15.07 15.33
C PRO A 89 1.93 -15.90 16.50
N VAL A 90 2.36 -17.16 16.57
CA VAL A 90 2.04 -17.99 17.73
C VAL A 90 2.91 -17.52 18.89
N THR A 91 2.26 -16.99 19.92
CA THR A 91 2.93 -16.55 21.15
C THR A 91 2.96 -17.71 22.14
N ALA A 92 4.17 -18.16 22.49
CA ALA A 92 4.38 -19.14 23.54
C ALA A 92 4.17 -18.52 24.92
N THR A 93 3.99 -19.36 25.95
CA THR A 93 3.76 -18.91 27.34
C THR A 93 4.94 -18.09 27.90
N ASP A 94 6.12 -18.23 27.32
CA ASP A 94 7.33 -17.47 27.67
C ASP A 94 7.45 -16.12 26.93
N GLY A 95 6.47 -15.75 26.10
CA GLY A 95 6.46 -14.51 25.32
C GLY A 95 7.19 -14.60 23.98
N THR A 96 7.79 -15.75 23.64
CA THR A 96 8.43 -15.96 22.34
C THR A 96 7.38 -16.03 21.24
N LYS A 97 7.59 -15.26 20.16
CA LYS A 97 6.72 -15.26 18.98
C LYS A 97 7.35 -16.09 17.87
N THR A 98 6.63 -17.09 17.39
CA THR A 98 7.06 -17.92 16.26
C THR A 98 6.23 -17.60 15.02
N ILE A 99 6.91 -17.33 13.91
CA ILE A 99 6.30 -17.01 12.61
C ILE A 99 6.45 -18.21 11.69
N ARG A 100 5.36 -18.61 11.02
CA ARG A 100 5.37 -19.71 10.04
C ARG A 100 5.50 -19.15 8.63
N LEU A 101 6.65 -19.37 8.00
CA LEU A 101 6.93 -18.84 6.66
C LEU A 101 5.94 -19.37 5.62
N MET A 102 5.44 -18.48 4.76
CA MET A 102 4.60 -18.83 3.60
C MET A 102 3.35 -19.65 3.97
N SER A 103 2.78 -19.43 5.16
CA SER A 103 1.58 -20.15 5.60
C SER A 103 0.31 -19.67 4.89
N GLU A 104 0.30 -18.42 4.43
CA GLU A 104 -0.82 -17.80 3.71
C GLU A 104 -0.43 -17.57 2.25
N SER A 105 -1.31 -17.94 1.32
CA SER A 105 -1.10 -17.68 -0.11
C SER A 105 -1.48 -16.26 -0.52
N VAL A 106 -2.38 -15.62 0.24
CA VAL A 106 -2.86 -14.27 0.02
C VAL A 106 -3.08 -13.59 1.37
N ILE A 107 -2.39 -12.47 1.60
CA ILE A 107 -2.71 -11.58 2.72
C ILE A 107 -3.78 -10.60 2.25
N SER A 108 -4.90 -10.53 2.98
CA SER A 108 -5.97 -9.57 2.73
C SER A 108 -6.22 -8.71 3.97
N GLY A 109 -6.50 -7.44 3.74
CA GLY A 109 -6.73 -6.47 4.79
C GLY A 109 -6.83 -5.05 4.25
N ALA A 110 -6.96 -4.08 5.16
CA ALA A 110 -6.95 -2.67 4.87
C ALA A 110 -5.64 -2.04 5.36
N LEU A 111 -5.10 -1.14 4.55
CA LEU A 111 -3.96 -0.29 4.90
C LEU A 111 -4.42 1.16 4.93
N GLU A 112 -4.23 1.83 6.05
CA GLU A 112 -4.58 3.22 6.28
C GLU A 112 -3.31 4.04 6.49
N PHE A 113 -3.20 5.18 5.80
CA PHE A 113 -2.08 6.10 5.94
C PHE A 113 -2.57 7.39 6.56
N ILE A 114 -2.02 7.75 7.71
CA ILE A 114 -2.39 8.97 8.43
C ILE A 114 -1.20 9.92 8.39
N GLY A 115 -1.38 11.05 7.70
CA GLY A 115 -0.37 12.11 7.65
C GLY A 115 -0.37 12.95 8.93
N ASP A 116 0.77 13.04 9.60
CA ASP A 116 0.97 13.86 10.81
C ASP A 116 1.60 15.23 10.49
N ASN A 117 1.15 15.84 9.40
CA ASN A 117 1.71 17.12 8.99
C ASN A 117 1.23 18.26 9.90
N THR A 118 2.19 19.02 10.43
CA THR A 118 1.93 20.21 11.25
C THR A 118 1.55 21.42 10.38
N GLN A 119 1.94 21.43 9.09
CA GLN A 119 1.50 22.38 8.06
C GLN A 119 1.26 21.66 6.74
N GLY A 120 0.27 22.12 5.96
CA GLY A 120 -0.12 21.52 4.68
C GLY A 120 -1.34 20.61 4.75
N ASN A 121 -1.70 19.99 3.62
CA ASN A 121 -2.81 19.06 3.54
C ASN A 121 -2.54 17.80 4.38
N LYS A 122 -3.49 17.45 5.26
CA LYS A 122 -3.52 16.18 5.97
C LYS A 122 -4.17 15.13 5.09
N VAL A 123 -3.52 13.97 4.97
CA VAL A 123 -4.07 12.80 4.30
C VAL A 123 -4.73 11.94 5.38
N HIS A 124 -6.04 11.70 5.22
CA HIS A 124 -6.87 10.79 6.00
C HIS A 124 -7.52 9.80 5.03
#